data_AF-M5DY51-F1
#
_entry.id   AF-M5DY51-F1
#
_cell.length_a   1.000
_cell.length_b   1.000
_cell.length_c   1.000
_cell.angle_alpha   90.00
_cell.angle_beta   90.00
_cell.angle_gamma   90.00
#
_symmetry.space_group_name_H-M   'P 1'
#
loop_
_entity.id
_entity.type
_entity.pdbx_description
1 polymer ?
#
loop_
_entity_poly.entity_id
_entity_poly.type
_entity_poly.pdbx_seq_one_letter_code
_entity_poly.pdbx_strand_id
1 'polypeptide(L)'
;MEMIGVSASSGKAGKTTLISLMLKDSCSKTAVIKTSVNNDLDQYKVINDPRIINKAGTDTARVVDHGADKVMLLESPAAELPTAYQLARNLLDDDIERLFIEGNTIINFLNPDLIFYLNNKDEAEKDSAKMVKNRANIKINTNTLLSAGKLGDIPFTIQSDKLTCYQAHLIAELLKISVPQFGKVVKEQDVKITKCQLGLF
;
A
#
# COMPACT_ATOMS: atom_id res chain seq x y z
N MET A 1 -4.53 2.95 14.32
CA MET A 1 -3.80 2.17 13.30
C MET A 1 -4.02 2.82 11.94
N GLU A 2 -2.93 3.17 11.27
CA GLU A 2 -2.89 3.67 9.90
C GLU A 2 -3.19 2.54 8.92
N MET A 3 -4.09 2.75 7.96
CA MET A 3 -4.36 1.78 6.89
C MET A 3 -3.90 2.32 5.54
N ILE A 4 -2.96 1.62 4.92
CA ILE A 4 -2.36 2.01 3.64
C ILE A 4 -2.70 0.96 2.59
N GLY A 5 -3.45 1.35 1.57
CA GLY A 5 -3.76 0.49 0.42
C GLY A 5 -2.69 0.60 -0.66
N VAL A 6 -2.20 -0.53 -1.17
CA VAL A 6 -1.31 -0.57 -2.34
C VAL A 6 -1.96 -1.40 -3.45
N SER A 7 -2.30 -0.70 -4.54
CA SER A 7 -2.95 -1.23 -5.73
C SER A 7 -2.07 -1.03 -6.95
N ALA A 8 -2.37 -1.73 -8.04
CA ALA A 8 -1.66 -1.54 -9.30
C ALA A 8 -2.48 -1.90 -10.53
N SER A 9 -2.11 -1.33 -11.68
CA SER A 9 -2.73 -1.65 -12.97
C SER A 9 -2.65 -3.13 -13.32
N SER A 10 -1.59 -3.81 -12.88
CA SER A 10 -1.35 -5.23 -13.17
C SER A 10 -0.70 -6.01 -12.02
N GLY A 11 -0.54 -7.33 -12.21
CA GLY A 11 -0.03 -8.24 -11.19
C GLY A 11 1.42 -7.96 -10.79
N LYS A 12 2.30 -7.74 -11.79
CA LYS A 12 3.75 -7.60 -11.63
C LYS A 12 4.24 -6.15 -11.57
N ALA A 13 3.35 -5.21 -11.33
CA ALA A 13 3.65 -3.78 -11.32
C ALA A 13 4.49 -3.29 -10.12
N GLY A 14 4.93 -4.18 -9.22
CA GLY A 14 5.88 -3.83 -8.14
C GLY A 14 5.26 -3.49 -6.78
N LYS A 15 4.01 -3.89 -6.48
CA LYS A 15 3.32 -3.54 -5.21
C LYS A 15 4.11 -3.98 -3.98
N THR A 16 4.47 -5.27 -3.95
CA THR A 16 5.31 -5.85 -2.90
C THR A 16 6.63 -5.10 -2.77
N THR A 17 7.25 -4.68 -3.88
CA THR A 17 8.50 -3.92 -3.89
C THR A 17 8.31 -2.56 -3.22
N LEU A 18 7.24 -1.82 -3.57
CA LEU A 18 6.95 -0.53 -2.95
C LEU A 18 6.76 -0.68 -1.43
N ILE A 19 5.95 -1.65 -0.99
CA ILE A 19 5.74 -1.93 0.43
C ILE A 19 7.07 -2.25 1.12
N SER A 20 7.88 -3.13 0.52
CA SER A 20 9.19 -3.53 1.07
C SER A 20 10.12 -2.32 1.25
N LEU A 21 10.13 -1.39 0.30
CA LEU A 21 10.94 -0.17 0.40
C LEU A 21 10.44 0.79 1.48
N MET A 22 9.11 0.88 1.68
CA MET A 22 8.48 1.68 2.73
C MET A 22 8.72 1.10 4.13
N LEU A 23 8.73 -0.23 4.26
CA LEU A 23 8.98 -0.94 5.52
C LEU A 23 10.40 -0.77 6.04
N LYS A 24 11.37 -0.74 5.13
CA LYS A 24 12.79 -0.67 5.50
C LYS A 24 13.03 0.54 6.41
N ASP A 25 13.69 0.36 7.55
CA ASP A 25 13.97 1.43 8.52
C ASP A 25 12.71 2.14 9.09
N SER A 26 11.52 1.55 8.95
CA SER A 26 10.30 2.08 9.55
C SER A 26 10.31 1.84 11.06
N CYS A 27 9.93 2.85 11.84
CA CYS A 27 9.83 2.73 13.31
C CYS A 27 8.49 2.15 13.77
N SER A 28 7.47 2.15 12.92
CA SER A 28 6.12 1.74 13.31
C SER A 28 5.98 0.23 13.29
N LYS A 29 5.31 -0.31 14.31
CA LYS A 29 4.96 -1.73 14.31
C LYS A 29 3.95 -2.01 13.20
N THR A 30 4.36 -2.78 12.21
CA THR A 30 3.69 -2.86 10.91
C THR A 30 3.22 -4.26 10.57
N ALA A 31 1.94 -4.36 10.17
CA ALA A 31 1.37 -5.55 9.56
C ALA A 31 1.21 -5.38 8.04
N VAL A 32 1.30 -6.50 7.32
CA VAL A 32 1.01 -6.58 5.88
C VAL A 32 0.00 -7.69 5.63
N ILE A 33 -1.14 -7.36 5.02
CA ILE A 33 -2.09 -8.34 4.48
C ILE A 33 -1.98 -8.30 2.96
N LYS A 34 -1.48 -9.39 2.38
CA LYS A 34 -1.47 -9.61 0.94
C LYS A 34 -2.72 -10.39 0.54
N THR A 35 -3.42 -9.94 -0.48
CA THR A 35 -4.62 -10.60 -0.98
C THR A 35 -4.40 -11.27 -2.33
N SER A 36 -4.96 -12.46 -2.50
CA SER A 36 -5.01 -13.20 -3.76
C SER A 36 -6.44 -13.65 -4.01
N VAL A 37 -7.06 -13.13 -5.08
CA VAL A 37 -8.41 -13.53 -5.45
C VAL A 37 -8.34 -14.81 -6.27
N ASN A 38 -8.98 -15.87 -5.77
CA ASN A 38 -9.12 -17.14 -6.46
C ASN A 38 -10.57 -17.63 -6.32
N ASN A 39 -11.32 -17.55 -7.42
CA ASN A 39 -12.74 -17.94 -7.45
C ASN A 39 -12.95 -19.45 -7.59
N ASP A 40 -11.88 -20.23 -7.80
CA ASP A 40 -11.94 -21.69 -7.84
C ASP A 40 -11.86 -22.32 -6.43
N LEU A 41 -11.71 -21.50 -5.38
CA LEU A 41 -11.73 -21.96 -4.00
C LEU A 41 -13.17 -22.09 -3.49
N ASP A 42 -13.45 -23.18 -2.79
CA ASP A 42 -14.74 -23.38 -2.10
C ASP A 42 -14.89 -22.52 -0.83
N GLN A 43 -13.78 -22.02 -0.28
CA GLN A 43 -13.74 -21.18 0.93
C GLN A 43 -12.49 -20.31 0.96
N TYR A 44 -12.56 -19.18 1.67
CA TYR A 44 -11.38 -18.37 1.95
C TYR A 44 -10.35 -19.05 2.88
N LYS A 45 -9.10 -18.61 2.79
CA LYS A 45 -7.98 -19.02 3.64
C LYS A 45 -7.28 -17.77 4.18
N VAL A 46 -7.18 -17.70 5.50
CA VAL A 46 -6.31 -16.73 6.20
C VAL A 46 -5.06 -17.46 6.65
N ILE A 47 -3.94 -17.18 6.01
CA ILE A 47 -2.68 -17.89 6.21
C ILE A 47 -1.72 -17.00 6.98
N ASN A 48 -1.28 -17.48 8.15
CA ASN A 48 -0.25 -16.86 8.99
C ASN A 48 0.85 -17.85 9.42
N ASP A 49 0.85 -19.07 8.86
CA ASP A 49 1.86 -20.10 9.14
C ASP A 49 3.24 -19.62 8.63
N PRO A 50 4.25 -19.47 9.53
CA PRO A 50 5.58 -19.01 9.14
C PRO A 50 6.25 -19.84 8.04
N ARG A 51 5.93 -21.14 7.93
CA ARG A 51 6.49 -22.02 6.88
C ARG A 51 6.01 -21.64 5.48
N ILE A 52 4.80 -21.10 5.38
CA ILE A 52 4.23 -20.63 4.11
C ILE A 52 4.64 -19.17 3.88
N ILE A 53 4.51 -18.33 4.90
CA ILE A 53 4.80 -16.90 4.83
C ILE A 53 6.28 -16.64 4.49
N ASN A 54 7.21 -17.35 5.15
CA ASN A 54 8.65 -17.15 4.99
C ASN A 54 9.26 -18.01 3.87
N LYS A 55 8.43 -18.61 3.01
CA LYS A 55 8.92 -19.42 1.89
C LYS A 55 9.78 -18.57 0.95
N ALA A 56 11.06 -18.90 0.83
CA ALA A 56 12.01 -18.16 0.00
C ALA A 56 11.51 -17.96 -1.44
N GLY A 57 11.75 -16.76 -1.98
CA GLY A 57 11.33 -16.38 -3.34
C GLY A 57 9.87 -15.95 -3.47
N THR A 58 9.09 -15.96 -2.38
CA THR A 58 7.72 -15.44 -2.39
C THR A 58 7.67 -13.95 -2.03
N ASP A 59 6.56 -13.30 -2.41
CA ASP A 59 6.32 -11.90 -2.05
C ASP A 59 6.15 -11.70 -0.54
N THR A 60 5.54 -12.66 0.16
CA THR A 60 5.36 -12.60 1.61
C THR A 60 6.69 -12.70 2.36
N ALA A 61 7.60 -13.56 1.91
CA ALA A 61 8.94 -13.64 2.48
C ALA A 61 9.68 -12.31 2.30
N ARG A 62 9.56 -11.67 1.12
CA ARG A 62 10.20 -10.38 0.84
C ARG A 62 9.77 -9.30 1.85
N VAL A 63 8.48 -9.19 2.17
CA VAL A 63 8.02 -8.15 3.12
C VAL A 63 8.45 -8.46 4.56
N VAL A 64 8.53 -9.74 4.96
CA VAL A 64 9.12 -10.15 6.24
C VAL A 64 10.60 -9.73 6.30
N ASP A 65 11.37 -10.04 5.27
CA ASP A 65 12.81 -9.71 5.20
C ASP A 65 13.08 -8.19 5.28
N HIS A 66 12.09 -7.36 4.93
CA HIS A 66 12.18 -5.90 4.98
C HIS A 66 11.62 -5.28 6.27
N GLY A 67 11.25 -6.10 7.25
CA GLY A 67 10.93 -5.66 8.60
C GLY A 67 9.44 -5.58 8.93
N ALA A 68 8.55 -6.24 8.19
CA ALA A 68 7.17 -6.37 8.63
C ALA A 68 7.07 -7.25 9.89
N ASP A 69 6.45 -6.75 10.96
CA ASP A 69 6.24 -7.48 12.21
C ASP A 69 5.24 -8.62 12.07
N LYS A 70 4.20 -8.41 11.24
CA LYS A 70 3.17 -9.40 10.98
C LYS A 70 2.84 -9.46 9.50
N VAL A 71 2.82 -10.66 8.93
CA VAL A 71 2.44 -10.87 7.53
C VAL A 71 1.39 -11.95 7.44
N MET A 72 0.32 -11.67 6.70
CA MET A 72 -0.74 -12.62 6.40
C MET A 72 -1.00 -12.67 4.89
N LEU A 73 -1.25 -13.89 4.40
CA LEU A 73 -1.73 -14.12 3.06
C LEU A 73 -3.21 -14.49 3.11
N LEU A 74 -4.02 -13.71 2.41
CA LEU A 74 -5.46 -13.90 2.28
C LEU A 74 -5.76 -14.44 0.88
N GLU A 75 -6.14 -15.71 0.78
CA GLU A 75 -6.61 -16.31 -0.47
C GLU A 75 -8.12 -16.49 -0.39
N SER A 76 -8.88 -15.92 -1.32
CA SER A 76 -10.34 -15.94 -1.21
C SER A 76 -11.01 -15.77 -2.56
N PRO A 77 -12.20 -16.36 -2.79
CA PRO A 77 -13.12 -15.87 -3.80
C PRO A 77 -13.42 -14.38 -3.58
N ALA A 78 -13.71 -13.65 -4.65
CA ALA A 78 -13.91 -12.19 -4.56
C ALA A 78 -15.06 -11.81 -3.61
N ALA A 79 -16.13 -12.62 -3.57
CA ALA A 79 -17.32 -12.38 -2.75
C ALA A 79 -17.06 -12.56 -1.24
N GLU A 80 -16.11 -13.42 -0.87
CA GLU A 80 -15.79 -13.73 0.53
C GLU A 80 -14.68 -12.85 1.10
N LEU A 81 -14.02 -12.06 0.25
CA LEU A 81 -12.86 -11.26 0.60
C LEU A 81 -13.10 -10.28 1.78
N PRO A 82 -14.27 -9.60 1.90
CA PRO A 82 -14.58 -8.78 3.08
C PRO A 82 -14.63 -9.59 4.38
N THR A 83 -15.27 -10.76 4.37
CA THR A 83 -15.36 -11.65 5.54
C THR A 83 -13.98 -12.20 5.93
N ALA A 84 -13.22 -12.63 4.92
CA ALA A 84 -11.87 -13.14 5.11
C ALA A 84 -10.94 -12.06 5.69
N TYR A 85 -11.08 -10.80 5.24
CA TYR A 85 -10.37 -9.66 5.81
C TYR A 85 -10.73 -9.40 7.27
N GLN A 86 -12.02 -9.47 7.64
CA GLN A 86 -12.43 -9.29 9.04
C GLN A 86 -11.77 -10.32 9.96
N LEU A 87 -11.71 -11.59 9.53
CA LEU A 87 -10.99 -12.62 10.28
C LEU A 87 -9.49 -12.31 10.38
N ALA A 88 -8.84 -11.96 9.27
CA ALA A 88 -7.44 -11.58 9.27
C ALA A 88 -7.17 -10.38 10.20
N ARG A 89 -8.07 -9.40 10.23
CA ARG A 89 -7.96 -8.22 11.09
C ARG A 89 -8.05 -8.59 12.57
N ASN A 90 -8.93 -9.51 12.96
CA ASN A 90 -9.07 -9.98 14.33
C ASN A 90 -7.86 -10.80 14.82
N LEU A 91 -7.02 -11.30 13.90
CA LEU A 91 -5.79 -12.03 14.21
C LEU A 91 -4.56 -11.12 14.29
N LEU A 92 -4.71 -9.82 14.05
CA LEU A 92 -3.63 -8.85 14.21
C LEU A 92 -3.47 -8.50 15.69
N ASP A 93 -2.23 -8.25 16.10
CA ASP A 93 -1.91 -7.84 17.45
C ASP A 93 -2.43 -6.40 17.70
N ASP A 94 -2.87 -6.11 18.93
CA ASP A 94 -3.47 -4.82 19.29
C ASP A 94 -2.48 -3.63 19.20
N ASP A 95 -1.18 -3.92 19.26
CA ASP A 95 -0.09 -2.93 19.19
C ASP A 95 0.41 -2.67 17.75
N ILE A 96 -0.26 -3.23 16.73
CA ILE A 96 0.01 -2.87 15.33
C ILE A 96 -0.42 -1.42 15.08
N GLU A 97 0.54 -0.57 14.75
CA GLU A 97 0.34 0.85 14.49
C GLU A 97 -0.02 1.12 13.02
N ARG A 98 0.50 0.29 12.11
CA ARG A 98 0.36 0.46 10.66
C ARG A 98 0.00 -0.84 9.95
N LEU A 99 -0.92 -0.76 9.01
CA LEU A 99 -1.38 -1.89 8.21
C LEU A 99 -1.30 -1.58 6.72
N PHE A 100 -0.45 -2.32 6.01
CA PHE A 100 -0.46 -2.35 4.55
C PHE A 100 -1.44 -3.40 4.03
N ILE A 101 -2.29 -3.01 3.09
CA ILE A 101 -3.17 -3.89 2.35
C ILE A 101 -2.71 -3.95 0.90
N GLU A 102 -2.21 -5.10 0.46
CA GLU A 102 -1.82 -5.31 -0.93
C GLU A 102 -2.95 -6.00 -1.71
N GLY A 103 -3.51 -5.30 -2.69
CA GLY A 103 -4.41 -5.90 -3.68
C GLY A 103 -5.55 -5.01 -4.12
N ASN A 104 -5.92 -5.13 -5.39
CA ASN A 104 -6.88 -4.21 -6.01
C ASN A 104 -8.30 -4.43 -5.50
N THR A 105 -8.74 -5.69 -5.44
CA THR A 105 -10.14 -6.04 -5.13
C THR A 105 -10.50 -5.68 -3.69
N ILE A 106 -9.66 -6.01 -2.71
CA ILE A 106 -9.93 -5.68 -1.30
C ILE A 106 -10.01 -4.18 -1.05
N ILE A 107 -9.15 -3.37 -1.69
CA ILE A 107 -9.14 -1.91 -1.51
C ILE A 107 -10.46 -1.27 -1.96
N ASN A 108 -11.19 -1.88 -2.90
CA ASN A 108 -12.51 -1.40 -3.28
C ASN A 108 -13.53 -1.46 -2.14
N PHE A 109 -13.39 -2.41 -1.21
CA PHE A 109 -14.29 -2.60 -0.06
C PHE A 109 -13.82 -1.89 1.21
N LEU A 110 -12.59 -1.37 1.22
CA LEU A 110 -12.00 -0.68 2.37
C LEU A 110 -12.00 0.83 2.16
N ASN A 111 -11.77 1.56 3.25
CA ASN A 111 -11.48 2.99 3.23
C ASN A 111 -10.10 3.26 3.86
N PRO A 112 -9.00 2.94 3.16
CA PRO A 112 -7.65 3.25 3.67
C PRO A 112 -7.45 4.76 3.85
N ASP A 113 -6.60 5.14 4.80
CA ASP A 113 -6.18 6.53 5.02
C ASP A 113 -5.42 7.11 3.83
N LEU A 114 -4.67 6.23 3.16
CA LEU A 114 -3.86 6.53 2.00
C LEU A 114 -3.85 5.35 1.02
N ILE A 115 -3.95 5.65 -0.26
CA ILE A 115 -3.90 4.66 -1.34
C ILE A 115 -2.79 5.03 -2.32
N PHE A 116 -1.85 4.11 -2.52
CA PHE A 116 -0.86 4.14 -3.59
C PHE A 116 -1.31 3.28 -4.77
N TYR A 117 -1.17 3.84 -5.98
CA TYR A 117 -1.44 3.15 -7.23
C TYR A 117 -0.20 3.07 -8.10
N LEU A 118 0.28 1.85 -8.35
CA LEU A 118 1.35 1.61 -9.30
C LEU A 118 0.80 1.44 -10.71
N ASN A 119 1.25 2.31 -11.61
CA ASN A 119 0.81 2.32 -12.99
C ASN A 119 1.91 1.79 -13.90
N ASN A 120 1.78 0.52 -14.28
CA ASN A 120 2.53 -0.04 -15.39
C ASN A 120 1.82 0.33 -16.70
N LYS A 121 2.49 1.11 -17.56
CA LYS A 121 1.94 1.52 -18.88
C LYS A 121 2.10 0.44 -19.95
N ASP A 122 2.96 -0.54 -19.70
CA ASP A 122 3.34 -1.56 -20.68
C ASP A 122 2.38 -2.76 -20.66
N GLU A 123 1.45 -2.81 -19.71
CA GLU A 123 0.44 -3.85 -19.58
C GLU A 123 -0.98 -3.25 -19.53
N ALA A 124 -1.95 -4.01 -20.03
CA ALA A 124 -3.36 -3.64 -19.96
C ALA A 124 -3.83 -3.52 -18.50
N GLU A 125 -4.54 -2.44 -18.20
CA GLU A 125 -5.10 -2.17 -16.87
C GLU A 125 -6.25 -3.14 -16.56
N LYS A 126 -6.15 -3.85 -15.44
CA LYS A 126 -7.22 -4.74 -14.95
C LYS A 126 -8.45 -3.96 -14.52
N ASP A 127 -9.65 -4.53 -14.71
CA ASP A 127 -10.89 -3.89 -14.28
C ASP A 127 -10.93 -3.61 -12.78
N SER A 128 -10.43 -4.53 -11.95
CA SER A 128 -10.33 -4.33 -10.51
C SER A 128 -9.42 -3.17 -10.10
N ALA A 129 -8.49 -2.75 -10.97
CA ALA A 129 -7.57 -1.64 -10.74
C ALA A 129 -8.19 -0.27 -11.08
N LYS A 130 -9.10 -0.21 -12.06
CA LYS A 130 -9.71 1.04 -12.56
C LYS A 130 -10.41 1.83 -11.45
N MET A 131 -11.17 1.14 -10.60
CA MET A 131 -11.88 1.78 -9.48
C MET A 131 -10.93 2.35 -8.44
N VAL A 132 -9.86 1.63 -8.11
CA VAL A 132 -8.88 2.07 -7.11
C VAL A 132 -8.05 3.25 -7.62
N LYS A 133 -7.71 3.29 -8.92
CA LYS A 133 -6.95 4.37 -9.56
C LYS A 133 -7.60 5.75 -9.39
N ASN A 134 -8.93 5.83 -9.42
CA ASN A 134 -9.64 7.10 -9.26
C ASN A 134 -9.72 7.55 -7.80
N ARG A 135 -9.53 6.62 -6.86
CA ARG A 135 -9.53 6.87 -5.40
C ARG A 135 -8.12 7.04 -4.83
N ALA A 136 -7.10 6.72 -5.60
CA ALA A 136 -5.72 6.76 -5.14
C ALA A 136 -5.29 8.18 -4.80
N ASN A 137 -4.50 8.32 -3.74
CA ASN A 137 -3.91 9.60 -3.36
C ASN A 137 -2.62 9.84 -4.14
N ILE A 138 -1.82 8.78 -4.30
CA ILE A 138 -0.52 8.83 -4.94
C ILE A 138 -0.46 7.82 -6.08
N LYS A 139 0.03 8.27 -7.23
CA LYS A 139 0.30 7.44 -8.40
C LYS A 139 1.80 7.41 -8.69
N ILE A 140 2.36 6.22 -8.83
CA ILE A 140 3.77 6.01 -9.16
C ILE A 140 3.87 5.19 -10.45
N ASN A 141 4.81 5.53 -11.32
CA ASN A 141 5.09 4.72 -12.51
C ASN A 141 5.97 3.52 -12.10
N THR A 142 5.59 2.31 -12.51
CA THR A 142 6.37 1.10 -12.20
C THR A 142 7.82 1.20 -12.73
N ASN A 143 8.03 1.78 -13.91
CA ASN A 143 9.36 1.84 -14.52
C ASN A 143 10.30 2.76 -13.74
N THR A 144 9.76 3.77 -13.05
CA THR A 144 10.55 4.67 -12.20
C THR A 144 10.84 4.05 -10.83
N LEU A 145 9.93 3.22 -10.31
CA LEU A 145 10.16 2.45 -9.08
C LEU A 145 11.35 1.49 -9.23
N LEU A 146 11.48 0.83 -10.38
CA LEU A 146 12.55 -0.15 -10.63
C LEU A 146 13.91 0.48 -10.95
N SER A 147 13.91 1.70 -11.49
CA SER A 147 15.13 2.43 -11.86
C SER A 147 15.62 3.40 -10.77
N ALA A 148 14.77 3.76 -9.81
CA ALA A 148 15.16 4.60 -8.69
C ALA A 148 16.12 3.85 -7.75
N GLY A 149 17.27 4.47 -7.46
CA GLY A 149 18.24 3.93 -6.49
C GLY A 149 17.77 4.01 -5.04
N LYS A 150 16.85 4.95 -4.73
CA LYS A 150 16.29 5.17 -3.39
C LYS A 150 14.81 5.57 -3.49
N LEU A 151 14.04 5.24 -2.46
CA LEU A 151 12.60 5.53 -2.40
C LEU A 151 12.29 7.04 -2.48
N GLY A 152 13.12 7.88 -1.86
CA GLY A 152 12.93 9.33 -1.84
C GLY A 152 13.14 10.03 -3.19
N ASP A 153 13.73 9.33 -4.16
CA ASP A 153 13.97 9.86 -5.52
C ASP A 153 12.87 9.43 -6.49
N ILE A 154 11.89 8.63 -6.05
CA ILE A 154 10.84 8.12 -6.92
C ILE A 154 9.92 9.27 -7.32
N PRO A 155 9.77 9.58 -8.62
CA PRO A 155 8.77 10.53 -9.07
C PRO A 155 7.37 9.96 -8.88
N PHE A 156 6.46 10.79 -8.36
CA PHE A 156 5.07 10.44 -8.13
C PHE A 156 4.15 11.60 -8.45
N THR A 157 2.88 11.29 -8.69
CA THR A 157 1.81 12.26 -8.90
C THR A 157 0.81 12.16 -7.77
N ILE A 158 0.46 13.28 -7.17
CA ILE A 158 -0.65 13.39 -6.24
C ILE A 158 -1.93 13.51 -7.07
N GLN A 159 -2.84 12.55 -6.94
CA GLN A 159 -4.07 12.51 -7.74
C GLN A 159 -5.21 13.34 -7.13
N SER A 160 -5.18 13.60 -5.83
CA SER A 160 -6.18 14.46 -5.19
C SER A 160 -5.78 15.92 -5.28
N ASP A 161 -6.76 16.79 -5.52
CA ASP A 161 -6.61 18.25 -5.47
C ASP A 161 -6.29 18.75 -4.05
N LYS A 162 -6.60 17.93 -3.03
CA LYS A 162 -6.42 18.26 -1.62
C LYS A 162 -5.80 17.09 -0.87
N LEU A 163 -4.87 17.40 0.01
CA LEU A 163 -4.40 16.47 1.03
C LEU A 163 -4.66 17.06 2.40
N THR A 164 -4.90 16.20 3.38
CA THR A 164 -4.82 16.64 4.78
C THR A 164 -3.37 16.78 5.20
N CYS A 165 -3.08 17.64 6.18
CA CYS A 165 -1.74 17.75 6.78
C CYS A 165 -1.22 16.38 7.25
N TYR A 166 -2.08 15.60 7.91
CA TYR A 166 -1.79 14.21 8.28
C TYR A 166 -1.36 13.34 7.09
N GLN A 167 -2.12 13.34 5.99
CA GLN A 167 -1.74 12.59 4.79
C GLN A 167 -0.42 13.08 4.20
N ALA A 168 -0.17 14.40 4.19
CA ALA A 168 1.09 14.95 3.71
C ALA A 168 2.30 14.43 4.51
N HIS A 169 2.18 14.41 5.85
CA HIS A 169 3.22 13.83 6.72
C HIS A 169 3.38 12.33 6.51
N LEU A 170 2.28 11.59 6.44
CA LEU A 170 2.30 10.15 6.22
C LEU A 170 2.94 9.79 4.87
N ILE A 171 2.61 10.52 3.79
CA ILE A 171 3.23 10.33 2.48
C ILE A 171 4.73 10.63 2.54
N ALA A 172 5.13 11.74 3.19
CA ALA A 172 6.53 12.12 3.32
C ALA A 172 7.34 11.05 4.07
N GLU A 173 6.81 10.53 5.18
CA GLU A 173 7.40 9.43 5.93
C GLU A 173 7.53 8.17 5.07
N LEU A 174 6.42 7.71 4.47
CA LEU A 174 6.38 6.48 3.69
C LEU A 174 7.32 6.53 2.49
N LEU A 175 7.40 7.68 1.80
CA LEU A 175 8.30 7.87 0.66
C LEU A 175 9.72 8.26 1.07
N LYS A 176 10.01 8.39 2.37
CA LYS A 176 11.33 8.75 2.92
C LYS A 176 11.87 10.06 2.35
N ILE A 177 10.99 11.04 2.22
CA ILE A 177 11.32 12.41 1.82
C ILE A 177 11.06 13.36 2.98
N SER A 178 11.85 14.41 3.09
CA SER A 178 11.63 15.41 4.12
C SER A 178 10.34 16.19 3.87
N VAL A 179 9.69 16.65 4.94
CA VAL A 179 8.48 17.48 4.85
C VAL A 179 8.68 18.72 3.94
N PRO A 180 9.82 19.45 4.02
CA PRO A 180 10.08 20.55 3.09
C PRO A 180 10.19 20.11 1.62
N GLN A 181 10.79 18.95 1.34
CA GLN A 181 10.84 18.40 -0.02
C GLN A 181 9.43 18.04 -0.51
N PHE A 182 8.63 17.38 0.32
CA PHE A 182 7.23 17.08 -0.02
C PHE A 182 6.43 18.36 -0.27
N GLY A 183 6.62 19.41 0.54
CA GLY A 183 5.99 20.71 0.34
C GLY A 183 6.31 21.35 -1.02
N LYS A 184 7.53 21.16 -1.54
CA LYS A 184 7.87 21.58 -2.91
C LYS A 184 7.06 20.81 -3.96
N VAL A 185 6.98 19.48 -3.83
CA VAL A 185 6.19 18.62 -4.73
C VAL A 185 4.70 19.03 -4.72
N VAL A 186 4.14 19.26 -3.55
CA VAL A 186 2.76 19.73 -3.37
C VAL A 186 2.53 21.06 -4.11
N LYS A 187 3.45 22.01 -3.96
CA LYS A 187 3.38 23.31 -4.64
C LYS A 187 3.52 23.18 -6.16
N GLU A 188 4.45 22.35 -6.63
CA GLU A 188 4.70 22.11 -8.06
C GLU A 188 3.51 21.43 -8.76
N GLN A 189 2.76 20.61 -8.04
CA GLN A 189 1.57 19.91 -8.54
C GLN A 189 0.24 20.64 -8.24
N ASP A 190 0.30 21.87 -7.72
CA ASP A 190 -0.85 22.72 -7.37
C ASP A 190 -1.87 22.03 -6.43
N VAL A 191 -1.37 21.26 -5.46
CA VAL A 191 -2.20 20.55 -4.46
C VAL A 191 -2.38 21.41 -3.22
N LYS A 192 -3.60 21.46 -2.70
CA LYS A 192 -3.91 22.22 -1.47
C LYS A 192 -3.76 21.33 -0.23
N ILE A 193 -2.96 21.78 0.74
CA ILE A 193 -2.97 21.16 2.07
C ILE A 193 -4.12 21.75 2.89
N THR A 194 -4.87 20.88 3.54
CA THR A 194 -6.04 21.22 4.34
C THR A 194 -5.95 20.58 5.72
N LYS A 195 -6.78 21.05 6.67
CA LYS A 195 -6.84 20.50 8.03
C LYS A 195 -5.46 20.48 8.71
N CYS A 196 -4.63 21.49 8.46
CA CYS A 196 -3.41 21.72 9.21
C CYS A 196 -3.77 22.10 10.65
N GLN A 197 -3.01 21.57 11.60
CA GLN A 197 -2.94 22.18 12.91
C GLN A 197 -2.30 23.57 12.77
N LEU A 198 -2.74 24.54 13.58
CA LEU A 198 -2.34 25.94 13.47
C LEU A 198 -0.80 26.07 13.39
N GLY A 199 -0.30 26.69 12.31
CA GLY A 199 1.12 27.02 12.13
C GLY A 199 1.97 26.06 11.30
N LEU A 200 1.39 25.00 10.72
CA LEU A 200 2.08 24.09 9.80
C LEU A 200 1.65 24.35 8.34
N PHE A 201 2.64 24.71 7.51
CA PHE A 201 2.56 25.11 6.08
C PHE A 201 2.17 26.56 5.81
#